data_AF-A0A355FIC5-F1
#
_entry.id   AF-A0A355FIC5-F1
#
_cell.length_a   1.000
_cell.length_b   1.000
_cell.length_c   1.000
_cell.angle_alpha   90.00
_cell.angle_beta   90.00
_cell.angle_gamma   90.00
#
_symmetry.space_group_name_H-M   'P 1'
#
loop_
_entity.id
_entity.type
_entity.pdbx_description
1 polymer ?
#
loop_
_entity_poly.entity_id
_entity_poly.type
_entity_poly.pdbx_seq_one_letter_code
_entity_poly.pdbx_strand_id
1 'polypeptide(L)'
;MGYYCKLVDLKIILIFLSFLLTFELFSQSIEDIYDLRFESFSKSYRGDWTNSGKMIKFSIDSSEFINEKYPLKISSIQTQRNGVLDKKREVLLSRTITLPQYEYGDKCTVFINSKSEDWKNWKFEIRGLDEMENILYVDSVYIESSSWKTHSVSFPLYNFKAIRICITFSDAHPIGTQNAWIDRIGISINDKYLNTMRLSDFYNGFPLNLNNRDMVSLSFVDDNSIANIRDMKNKKIIGLGECTHGSQEIKKAAYQFIRTLISEYNCKAVLLERASDMCLKWDLYVNGIISEKIASDIEEELRCFFDDSASFLDFLKWLKCYNSTTRSKVHIFGFNTLAQPQLFFFDYFRLLLGDINSLPYLRLLKKENYRGIIDHALTDARLQSIMEPEDFNYLLFLLNESIEGRTIFNGENENREFDMWKRADKIIQQYLKKDNKVVIYAHSSHINKKNDFFFDVQKKPSLGNYIHKKYGNGYFSICFQVGRGKYTQDDSGVFSKTVIDTLQAPMITSFEFSALVADNSYFYYPAQKLSDDISSVRAIGRERKNTNQFFFCSIKKRFNGVVFIRNSNQLNRIEKYPFFYTNGFMQNKKVQQQKILKEL
;
A
#
# COMPACT_ATOMS: atom_id res chain seq x y z
N MET A 1 43.66 -40.36 4.44
CA MET A 1 42.89 -39.25 3.82
C MET A 1 41.40 -39.54 3.59
N GLY A 2 40.87 -40.75 3.86
CA GLY A 2 39.45 -41.09 3.60
C GLY A 2 38.47 -40.96 4.77
N TYR A 3 38.93 -40.71 6.01
CA TYR A 3 38.07 -40.64 7.20
C TYR A 3 37.66 -39.20 7.60
N TYR A 4 38.43 -38.18 7.19
CA TYR A 4 38.14 -36.78 7.54
C TYR A 4 37.06 -36.13 6.64
N CYS A 5 36.86 -36.58 5.40
CA CYS A 5 35.80 -36.06 4.54
C CYS A 5 34.39 -36.51 4.98
N LYS A 6 34.23 -37.76 5.46
CA LYS A 6 32.92 -38.25 5.93
C LYS A 6 32.42 -37.57 7.21
N LEU A 7 33.31 -37.09 8.07
CA LEU A 7 32.94 -36.38 9.31
C LEU A 7 32.52 -34.92 9.08
N VAL A 8 33.02 -34.29 8.01
CA VAL A 8 32.62 -32.94 7.62
C VAL A 8 31.23 -32.97 6.97
N ASP A 9 30.94 -33.95 6.12
CA ASP A 9 29.61 -34.14 5.54
C ASP A 9 28.56 -34.50 6.59
N LEU A 10 28.89 -35.34 7.58
CA LEU A 10 27.96 -35.66 8.67
C LEU A 10 27.66 -34.44 9.56
N LYS A 11 28.66 -33.59 9.83
CA LYS A 11 28.47 -32.34 10.58
C LYS A 11 27.66 -31.30 9.80
N ILE A 12 27.85 -31.18 8.49
CA ILE A 12 27.05 -30.29 7.65
C ILE A 12 25.59 -30.80 7.58
N ILE A 13 25.38 -32.10 7.45
CA ILE A 13 24.03 -32.71 7.48
C ILE A 13 23.38 -32.57 8.87
N LEU A 14 24.11 -32.73 9.97
CA LEU A 14 23.62 -32.49 11.33
C LEU A 14 23.35 -31.01 11.62
N ILE A 15 24.14 -30.08 11.06
CA ILE A 15 23.88 -28.64 11.12
C ILE A 15 22.63 -28.29 10.29
N PHE A 16 22.46 -28.89 9.10
CA PHE A 16 21.28 -28.70 8.26
C PHE A 16 20.01 -29.30 8.88
N LEU A 17 20.12 -30.49 9.51
CA LEU A 17 19.05 -31.11 10.29
C LEU A 17 18.76 -30.31 11.57
N SER A 18 19.77 -29.73 12.23
CA SER A 18 19.56 -28.82 13.35
C SER A 18 18.90 -27.51 12.91
N PHE A 19 19.19 -27.01 11.71
CA PHE A 19 18.52 -25.85 11.12
C PHE A 19 17.06 -26.17 10.74
N LEU A 20 16.78 -27.37 10.23
CA LEU A 20 15.42 -27.87 9.98
C LEU A 20 14.64 -28.10 11.29
N LEU A 21 15.29 -28.64 12.33
CA LEU A 21 14.72 -28.81 13.68
C LEU A 21 14.51 -27.48 14.42
N THR A 22 15.30 -26.43 14.13
CA THR A 22 15.04 -25.09 14.70
C THR A 22 13.82 -24.40 14.09
N PHE A 23 13.34 -24.83 12.91
CA PHE A 23 12.04 -24.36 12.38
C PHE A 23 10.85 -25.04 13.06
N GLU A 24 11.02 -26.24 13.64
CA GLU A 24 9.96 -26.93 14.40
C GLU A 24 9.75 -26.38 15.82
N LEU A 25 10.73 -25.64 16.36
CA LEU A 25 10.75 -25.28 17.79
C LEU A 25 9.85 -24.12 18.22
N PHE A 26 9.19 -23.42 17.30
CA PHE A 26 8.03 -22.56 17.60
C PHE A 26 7.12 -22.44 16.37
N SER A 27 6.46 -23.52 15.96
CA SER A 27 5.33 -23.38 15.04
C SER A 27 4.26 -22.54 15.73
N GLN A 28 4.03 -21.32 15.24
CA GLN A 28 2.99 -20.45 15.79
C GLN A 28 1.62 -21.11 15.63
N SER A 29 0.81 -21.05 16.69
CA SER A 29 -0.56 -21.53 16.68
C SER A 29 -1.47 -20.59 15.87
N ILE A 30 -2.69 -21.01 15.58
CA ILE A 30 -3.69 -20.15 14.93
C ILE A 30 -3.97 -18.90 15.78
N GLU A 31 -4.00 -19.04 17.11
CA GLU A 31 -4.17 -17.88 17.99
C GLU A 31 -3.02 -16.88 17.89
N ASP A 32 -1.78 -17.34 17.74
CA ASP A 32 -0.61 -16.48 17.57
C ASP A 32 -0.62 -15.79 16.20
N ILE A 33 -0.84 -16.55 15.13
CA ILE A 33 -0.79 -16.05 13.74
C ILE A 33 -1.87 -15.00 13.48
N TYR A 34 -3.06 -15.20 14.04
CA TYR A 34 -4.19 -14.29 13.84
C TYR A 34 -4.37 -13.31 15.00
N ASP A 35 -3.50 -13.32 16.01
CA ASP A 35 -3.56 -12.47 17.21
C ASP A 35 -4.93 -12.54 17.90
N LEU A 36 -5.44 -13.75 18.12
CA LEU A 36 -6.77 -13.97 18.72
C LEU A 36 -6.80 -13.67 20.24
N ARG A 37 -5.63 -13.43 20.82
CA ARG A 37 -5.41 -12.94 22.18
C ARG A 37 -5.09 -11.44 22.23
N PHE A 38 -5.07 -10.73 21.09
CA PHE A 38 -4.85 -9.27 21.02
C PHE A 38 -3.55 -8.78 21.69
N GLU A 39 -2.51 -9.62 21.77
CA GLU A 39 -1.25 -9.29 22.43
C GLU A 39 -0.39 -8.35 21.58
N SER A 40 -0.63 -8.30 20.27
CA SER A 40 0.05 -7.36 19.35
C SER A 40 -0.14 -5.89 19.77
N PHE A 41 -1.23 -5.55 20.46
CA PHE A 41 -1.50 -4.20 20.98
C PHE A 41 -0.56 -3.76 22.10
N SER A 42 0.24 -4.67 22.68
CA SER A 42 1.35 -4.32 23.58
C SER A 42 2.57 -3.75 22.83
N LYS A 43 2.74 -4.14 21.54
CA LYS A 43 3.90 -3.79 20.71
C LYS A 43 3.63 -2.60 19.79
N SER A 44 2.38 -2.38 19.43
CA SER A 44 1.94 -1.31 18.53
C SER A 44 0.50 -0.90 18.83
N TYR A 45 0.21 0.40 18.83
CA TYR A 45 -1.17 0.89 19.03
C TYR A 45 -2.13 0.44 17.90
N ARG A 46 -1.59 0.01 16.76
CA ARG A 46 -2.37 -0.55 15.64
C ARG A 46 -2.66 -2.03 15.83
N GLY A 47 -1.82 -2.77 16.54
CA GLY A 47 -1.89 -4.24 16.58
C GLY A 47 -1.88 -4.91 15.19
N ASP A 48 -2.25 -6.20 15.15
CA ASP A 48 -2.31 -7.03 13.93
C ASP A 48 -3.72 -7.12 13.33
N TRP A 49 -4.70 -6.53 14.01
CA TRP A 49 -6.07 -6.38 13.55
C TRP A 49 -6.21 -5.12 12.69
N THR A 50 -6.92 -5.23 11.57
CA THR A 50 -7.34 -4.04 10.83
C THR A 50 -8.24 -3.23 11.74
N ASN A 51 -7.91 -1.96 11.95
CA ASN A 51 -8.65 -1.12 12.87
C ASN A 51 -8.83 0.30 12.33
N SER A 52 -9.94 0.90 12.73
CA SER A 52 -10.19 2.33 12.58
C SER A 52 -11.01 2.80 13.76
N GLY A 53 -10.68 3.95 14.32
CA GLY A 53 -11.48 4.55 15.38
C GLY A 53 -11.19 6.04 15.51
N LYS A 54 -12.23 6.84 15.76
CA LYS A 54 -12.09 8.27 16.05
C LYS A 54 -11.98 8.45 17.57
N MET A 55 -10.85 9.00 18.03
CA MET A 55 -10.56 9.28 19.46
C MET A 55 -10.55 8.04 20.37
N ILE A 56 -10.02 6.95 19.85
CA ILE A 56 -10.00 5.65 20.53
C ILE A 56 -8.57 5.31 20.87
N LYS A 57 -8.37 4.84 22.10
CA LYS A 57 -7.09 4.30 22.56
C LYS A 57 -7.21 2.80 22.74
N PHE A 58 -6.30 2.07 22.10
CA PHE A 58 -6.06 0.65 22.35
C PHE A 58 -4.89 0.52 23.32
N SER A 59 -5.03 -0.34 24.34
CA SER A 59 -3.96 -0.64 25.29
C SER A 59 -4.22 -1.96 25.99
N ILE A 60 -3.17 -2.63 26.45
CA ILE A 60 -3.31 -3.77 27.36
C ILE A 60 -3.59 -3.24 28.77
N ASP A 61 -4.63 -3.76 29.45
CA ASP A 61 -5.00 -3.32 30.80
C ASP A 61 -4.36 -4.20 31.87
N SER A 62 -3.29 -3.70 32.50
CA SER A 62 -2.57 -4.42 33.56
C SER A 62 -3.33 -4.49 34.89
N SER A 63 -4.47 -3.81 35.03
CA SER A 63 -5.29 -3.84 36.25
C SER A 63 -6.28 -5.02 36.31
N GLU A 64 -6.49 -5.68 35.18
CA GLU A 64 -7.41 -6.83 35.04
C GLU A 64 -6.61 -8.06 34.61
N PHE A 65 -6.56 -9.09 35.44
CA PHE A 65 -5.93 -10.36 35.07
C PHE A 65 -7.00 -11.45 34.92
N ILE A 66 -7.18 -11.95 33.71
CA ILE A 66 -8.23 -12.94 33.37
C ILE A 66 -7.66 -13.99 32.42
N ASN A 67 -8.00 -15.26 32.66
CA ASN A 67 -7.60 -16.38 31.80
C ASN A 67 -6.09 -16.33 31.45
N GLU A 68 -5.28 -16.11 32.48
CA GLU A 68 -3.80 -16.09 32.43
C GLU A 68 -3.18 -14.96 31.61
N LYS A 69 -3.92 -13.87 31.32
CA LYS A 69 -3.36 -12.70 30.65
C LYS A 69 -4.06 -11.39 31.01
N TYR A 70 -3.46 -10.30 30.53
CA TYR A 70 -4.08 -8.99 30.53
C TYR A 70 -4.92 -8.79 29.26
N PRO A 71 -6.16 -8.29 29.36
CA PRO A 71 -7.04 -8.09 28.23
C PRO A 71 -6.68 -6.85 27.41
N LEU A 72 -7.11 -6.81 26.15
CA LEU A 72 -7.15 -5.59 25.37
C LEU A 72 -8.23 -4.69 25.96
N LYS A 73 -7.89 -3.44 26.28
CA LYS A 73 -8.80 -2.35 26.60
C LYS A 73 -8.90 -1.39 25.44
N ILE A 74 -10.14 -1.05 25.13
CA ILE A 74 -10.52 -0.05 24.14
C ILE A 74 -11.21 1.07 24.91
N SER A 75 -10.59 2.25 24.96
CA SER A 75 -11.12 3.40 25.68
C SER A 75 -11.45 4.53 24.71
N SER A 76 -12.66 5.07 24.80
CA SER A 76 -13.04 6.28 24.08
C SER A 76 -12.70 7.50 24.90
N ILE A 77 -11.70 8.26 24.48
CA ILE A 77 -11.26 9.45 25.21
C ILE A 77 -12.12 10.63 24.77
N GLN A 78 -12.65 11.39 25.72
CA GLN A 78 -13.26 12.68 25.41
C GLN A 78 -12.16 13.69 25.10
N THR A 79 -11.99 14.04 23.83
CA THR A 79 -11.11 15.12 23.40
C THR A 79 -11.93 16.26 22.82
N GLN A 80 -11.48 17.49 23.03
CA GLN A 80 -12.01 18.66 22.35
C GLN A 80 -11.09 18.99 21.19
N ARG A 81 -11.64 19.11 19.98
CA ARG A 81 -10.91 19.62 18.83
C ARG A 81 -11.50 20.97 18.45
N ASN A 82 -10.68 22.02 18.52
CA ASN A 82 -11.11 23.41 18.26
C ASN A 82 -12.33 23.87 19.08
N GLY A 83 -12.46 23.41 20.34
CA GLY A 83 -13.57 23.76 21.22
C GLY A 83 -14.89 23.04 20.95
N VAL A 84 -14.95 22.13 19.96
CA VAL A 84 -16.13 21.30 19.67
C VAL A 84 -15.93 19.92 20.32
N LEU A 85 -16.92 19.52 21.12
CA LEU A 85 -17.03 18.16 21.65
C LEU A 85 -17.50 17.23 20.53
N ASP A 86 -16.80 16.12 20.36
CA ASP A 86 -17.15 15.14 19.33
C ASP A 86 -18.51 14.49 19.61
N LYS A 87 -19.36 14.53 18.58
CA LYS A 87 -20.76 14.10 18.69
C LYS A 87 -20.92 12.59 18.51
N LYS A 88 -19.99 11.90 17.83
CA LYS A 88 -20.12 10.48 17.48
C LYS A 88 -18.83 9.73 17.72
N ARG A 89 -18.94 8.51 18.26
CA ARG A 89 -17.82 7.56 18.44
C ARG A 89 -18.06 6.33 17.62
N GLU A 90 -17.04 5.94 16.86
CA GLU A 90 -17.06 4.71 16.07
C GLU A 90 -15.72 4.00 16.19
N VAL A 91 -15.78 2.68 16.35
CA VAL A 91 -14.65 1.76 16.27
C VAL A 91 -15.02 0.61 15.36
N LEU A 92 -14.02 0.19 14.60
CA LEU A 92 -14.04 -1.05 13.85
C LEU A 92 -12.72 -1.78 14.13
N LEU A 93 -12.83 -3.06 14.47
CA LEU A 93 -11.75 -4.04 14.44
C LEU A 93 -12.16 -5.18 13.49
N SER A 94 -11.21 -5.66 12.68
CA SER A 94 -11.42 -6.82 11.83
C SER A 94 -10.18 -7.69 11.64
N ARG A 95 -10.43 -9.01 11.54
CA ARG A 95 -9.43 -10.02 11.19
C ARG A 95 -10.09 -11.06 10.31
N THR A 96 -9.40 -11.44 9.23
CA THR A 96 -9.84 -12.53 8.35
C THR A 96 -8.97 -13.75 8.62
N ILE A 97 -9.61 -14.89 8.89
CA ILE A 97 -8.99 -16.13 9.32
C ILE A 97 -9.34 -17.18 8.27
N THR A 98 -8.31 -17.84 7.73
CA THR A 98 -8.54 -18.91 6.74
C THR A 98 -8.98 -20.17 7.47
N LEU A 99 -9.95 -20.88 6.92
CA LEU A 99 -10.49 -22.10 7.53
C LEU A 99 -9.66 -23.32 7.12
N PRO A 100 -9.59 -24.36 7.98
CA PRO A 100 -9.07 -25.67 7.58
C PRO A 100 -10.03 -26.35 6.61
N GLN A 101 -9.69 -27.55 6.16
CA GLN A 101 -10.70 -28.46 5.59
C GLN A 101 -11.77 -28.80 6.63
N TYR A 102 -13.02 -28.90 6.17
CA TYR A 102 -14.21 -29.28 6.93
C TYR A 102 -15.21 -29.97 5.99
N GLU A 103 -16.19 -30.66 6.54
CA GLU A 103 -17.29 -31.25 5.79
C GLU A 103 -18.43 -30.25 5.59
N TYR A 104 -19.12 -30.34 4.46
CA TYR A 104 -20.28 -29.49 4.20
C TYR A 104 -21.33 -29.69 5.31
N GLY A 105 -21.73 -28.60 5.96
CA GLY A 105 -22.68 -28.61 7.07
C GLY A 105 -22.03 -28.62 8.46
N ASP A 106 -20.70 -28.79 8.56
CA ASP A 106 -19.99 -28.75 9.84
C ASP A 106 -20.29 -27.47 10.61
N LYS A 107 -20.48 -27.58 11.92
CA LYS A 107 -20.87 -26.43 12.74
C LYS A 107 -19.63 -25.65 13.16
N CYS A 108 -19.48 -24.43 12.66
CA CYS A 108 -18.48 -23.50 13.17
C CYS A 108 -19.08 -22.65 14.29
N THR A 109 -18.37 -22.54 15.41
CA THR A 109 -18.71 -21.65 16.51
C THR A 109 -17.55 -20.68 16.73
N VAL A 110 -17.85 -19.39 16.67
CA VAL A 110 -16.90 -18.32 17.01
C VAL A 110 -17.40 -17.64 18.27
N PHE A 111 -16.56 -17.53 19.28
CA PHE A 111 -16.87 -16.85 20.53
C PHE A 111 -15.92 -15.70 20.83
N ILE A 112 -16.39 -14.75 21.62
CA ILE A 112 -15.64 -13.63 22.17
C ILE A 112 -15.90 -13.57 23.68
N ASN A 113 -14.82 -13.50 24.47
CA ASN A 113 -14.89 -13.24 25.91
C ASN A 113 -14.60 -11.76 26.17
N SER A 114 -15.59 -11.03 26.69
CA SER A 114 -15.55 -9.58 26.73
C SER A 114 -16.44 -8.97 27.83
N LYS A 115 -16.18 -7.69 28.16
CA LYS A 115 -17.05 -6.83 28.99
C LYS A 115 -16.97 -5.37 28.53
N SER A 116 -17.97 -4.56 28.87
CA SER A 116 -18.02 -3.12 28.57
C SER A 116 -18.58 -2.29 29.71
N GLU A 117 -18.13 -1.04 29.79
CA GLU A 117 -18.70 0.02 30.62
C GLU A 117 -19.28 1.10 29.71
N ASP A 118 -20.59 1.32 29.84
CA ASP A 118 -21.34 2.41 29.21
C ASP A 118 -21.30 2.45 27.67
N TRP A 119 -20.91 1.38 26.98
CA TRP A 119 -20.85 1.34 25.52
C TRP A 119 -22.08 0.68 24.89
N LYS A 120 -22.75 1.38 23.96
CA LYS A 120 -23.93 0.89 23.23
C LYS A 120 -23.59 0.41 21.82
N ASN A 121 -24.45 -0.43 21.25
CA ASN A 121 -24.33 -0.98 19.89
C ASN A 121 -22.99 -1.69 19.62
N TRP A 122 -22.44 -2.37 20.63
CA TRP A 122 -21.29 -3.23 20.44
C TRP A 122 -21.72 -4.50 19.71
N LYS A 123 -21.34 -4.60 18.45
CA LYS A 123 -21.71 -5.72 17.57
C LYS A 123 -20.49 -6.60 17.31
N PHE A 124 -20.66 -7.91 17.53
CA PHE A 124 -19.76 -8.97 17.12
C PHE A 124 -20.35 -9.68 15.90
N GLU A 125 -19.76 -9.48 14.74
CA GLU A 125 -20.28 -9.96 13.46
C GLU A 125 -19.27 -10.89 12.79
N ILE A 126 -19.77 -12.02 12.26
CA ILE A 126 -19.01 -12.99 11.51
C ILE A 126 -19.49 -12.98 10.06
N ARG A 127 -18.54 -12.96 9.12
CA ARG A 127 -18.81 -13.06 7.69
C ARG A 127 -18.11 -14.27 7.10
N GLY A 128 -18.83 -15.14 6.40
CA GLY A 128 -18.25 -16.24 5.63
C GLY A 128 -17.83 -15.77 4.24
N LEU A 129 -16.60 -16.09 3.83
CA LEU A 129 -15.99 -15.65 2.58
C LEU A 129 -15.58 -16.86 1.73
N ASP A 130 -15.86 -16.83 0.43
CA ASP A 130 -15.27 -17.78 -0.52
C ASP A 130 -13.82 -17.41 -0.90
N GLU A 131 -13.15 -18.27 -1.67
CA GLU A 131 -11.80 -18.07 -2.22
C GLU A 131 -11.70 -16.84 -3.15
N MET A 132 -12.87 -16.35 -3.56
CA MET A 132 -13.09 -15.25 -4.46
C MET A 132 -13.46 -13.94 -3.71
N GLU A 133 -13.34 -13.94 -2.37
CA GLU A 133 -13.64 -12.82 -1.46
C GLU A 133 -15.11 -12.35 -1.46
N ASN A 134 -16.02 -13.15 -2.02
CA ASN A 134 -17.43 -12.86 -1.94
C ASN A 134 -17.94 -13.22 -0.54
N ILE A 135 -18.76 -12.33 0.03
CA ILE A 135 -19.43 -12.59 1.30
C ILE A 135 -20.62 -13.49 1.00
N LEU A 136 -20.58 -14.70 1.53
CA LEU A 136 -21.66 -15.67 1.38
C LEU A 136 -22.57 -15.70 2.61
N TYR A 137 -22.04 -15.37 3.78
CA TYR A 137 -22.75 -15.39 5.06
C TYR A 137 -22.47 -14.14 5.88
N VAL A 138 -23.47 -13.71 6.66
CA VAL A 138 -23.32 -12.72 7.72
C VAL A 138 -24.24 -13.09 8.87
N ASP A 139 -23.70 -13.13 10.08
CA ASP A 139 -24.48 -13.21 11.32
C ASP A 139 -23.77 -12.46 12.44
N SER A 140 -24.51 -12.09 13.49
CA SER A 140 -23.98 -11.24 14.54
C SER A 140 -24.73 -11.34 15.86
N VAL A 141 -24.03 -11.01 16.93
CA VAL A 141 -24.60 -10.84 18.27
C VAL A 141 -24.18 -9.48 18.85
N TYR A 142 -25.05 -8.87 19.65
CA TYR A 142 -24.70 -7.68 20.42
C TYR A 142 -24.08 -8.09 21.76
N ILE A 143 -23.03 -7.38 22.16
CA ILE A 143 -22.35 -7.58 23.45
C ILE A 143 -22.82 -6.49 24.39
N GLU A 144 -23.64 -6.87 25.37
CA GLU A 144 -24.14 -5.96 26.40
C GLU A 144 -23.92 -6.59 27.77
N SER A 145 -22.74 -6.37 28.36
CA SER A 145 -22.44 -6.89 29.69
C SER A 145 -21.37 -6.06 30.41
N SER A 146 -21.66 -5.66 31.64
CA SER A 146 -20.70 -5.02 32.54
C SER A 146 -19.78 -6.02 33.25
N SER A 147 -20.10 -7.30 33.23
CA SER A 147 -19.25 -8.39 33.71
C SER A 147 -18.66 -9.19 32.55
N TRP A 148 -17.58 -9.92 32.82
CA TRP A 148 -16.96 -10.81 31.84
C TRP A 148 -17.94 -11.89 31.40
N LYS A 149 -18.26 -11.91 30.10
CA LYS A 149 -19.20 -12.86 29.52
C LYS A 149 -18.73 -13.32 28.15
N THR A 150 -18.95 -14.59 27.88
CA THR A 150 -18.74 -15.17 26.56
C THR A 150 -20.00 -14.99 25.71
N HIS A 151 -19.84 -14.40 24.54
CA HIS A 151 -20.85 -14.34 23.49
C HIS A 151 -20.37 -15.17 22.31
N SER A 152 -21.29 -15.81 21.59
CA SER A 152 -20.92 -16.66 20.46
C SER A 152 -21.91 -16.58 19.31
N VAL A 153 -21.41 -16.86 18.12
CA VAL A 153 -22.18 -17.03 16.89
C VAL A 153 -21.86 -18.44 16.37
N SER A 154 -22.89 -19.23 16.09
CA SER A 154 -22.74 -20.60 15.60
C SER A 154 -23.50 -20.80 14.30
N PHE A 155 -22.83 -21.35 13.29
CA PHE A 155 -23.36 -21.44 11.94
C PHE A 155 -22.81 -22.66 11.20
N PRO A 156 -23.58 -23.23 10.26
CA PRO A 156 -23.08 -24.30 9.40
C PRO A 156 -22.07 -23.73 8.40
N LEU A 157 -20.97 -24.45 8.22
CA LEU A 157 -20.00 -24.22 7.17
C LEU A 157 -20.52 -24.80 5.87
N TYR A 158 -20.40 -24.03 4.81
CA TYR A 158 -20.58 -24.48 3.43
C TYR A 158 -19.35 -23.98 2.67
N ASN A 159 -19.42 -23.50 1.42
CA ASN A 159 -18.27 -23.12 0.59
C ASN A 159 -17.42 -21.90 1.10
N PHE A 160 -17.00 -21.85 2.36
CA PHE A 160 -16.18 -20.80 2.94
C PHE A 160 -14.69 -21.14 2.86
N LYS A 161 -13.89 -20.28 2.23
CA LYS A 161 -12.43 -20.33 2.37
C LYS A 161 -11.96 -19.67 3.67
N ALA A 162 -12.67 -18.66 4.14
CA ALA A 162 -12.30 -17.89 5.32
C ALA A 162 -13.52 -17.37 6.08
N ILE A 163 -13.31 -17.01 7.33
CA ILE A 163 -14.23 -16.16 8.09
C ILE A 163 -13.59 -14.81 8.38
N ARG A 164 -14.37 -13.75 8.26
CA ARG A 164 -14.00 -12.41 8.73
C ARG A 164 -14.76 -12.10 9.99
N ILE A 165 -14.01 -11.83 11.05
CA ILE A 165 -14.53 -11.36 12.31
C ILE A 165 -14.51 -9.85 12.28
N CYS A 166 -15.64 -9.23 12.59
CA CYS A 166 -15.83 -7.80 12.69
C CYS A 166 -16.33 -7.45 14.09
N ILE A 167 -15.63 -6.58 14.80
CA ILE A 167 -16.10 -6.01 16.05
C ILE A 167 -16.32 -4.53 15.81
N THR A 168 -17.57 -4.08 15.92
CA THR A 168 -17.93 -2.68 15.67
C THR A 168 -18.58 -2.08 16.89
N PHE A 169 -18.25 -0.81 17.14
CA PHE A 169 -18.85 0.01 18.17
C PHE A 169 -19.32 1.31 17.53
N SER A 170 -20.52 1.77 17.88
CA SER A 170 -21.02 3.07 17.43
C SER A 170 -21.94 3.70 18.47
N ASP A 171 -21.57 4.89 18.93
CA ASP A 171 -22.42 5.72 19.79
C ASP A 171 -22.58 7.12 19.18
N ALA A 172 -23.83 7.48 18.90
CA ALA A 172 -24.19 8.77 18.32
C ALA A 172 -24.29 9.89 19.35
N HIS A 173 -24.32 9.58 20.65
CA HIS A 173 -24.44 10.57 21.73
C HIS A 173 -23.69 10.09 22.98
N PRO A 174 -22.36 9.96 22.91
CA PRO A 174 -21.59 9.37 24.00
C PRO A 174 -21.58 10.26 25.25
N ILE A 175 -21.79 9.66 26.41
CA ILE A 175 -21.72 10.33 27.72
C ILE A 175 -20.42 9.90 28.39
N GLY A 176 -19.50 10.85 28.66
CA GLY A 176 -18.26 10.58 29.38
C GLY A 176 -17.29 9.65 28.64
N THR A 177 -16.42 8.96 29.38
CA THR A 177 -15.48 7.97 28.84
C THR A 177 -16.14 6.59 28.85
N GLN A 178 -16.10 5.86 27.74
CA GLN A 178 -16.60 4.49 27.62
C GLN A 178 -15.41 3.53 27.46
N ASN A 179 -15.55 2.33 28.00
CA ASN A 179 -14.52 1.31 27.94
C ASN A 179 -15.10 -0.02 27.46
N ALA A 180 -14.33 -0.77 26.68
CA ALA A 180 -14.56 -2.19 26.45
C ALA A 180 -13.28 -2.97 26.65
N TRP A 181 -13.43 -4.23 27.07
CA TRP A 181 -12.35 -5.17 27.21
C TRP A 181 -12.63 -6.43 26.43
N ILE A 182 -11.58 -6.95 25.80
CA ILE A 182 -11.59 -8.21 25.08
C ILE A 182 -10.44 -9.06 25.60
N ASP A 183 -10.77 -10.23 26.14
CA ASP A 183 -9.79 -11.23 26.54
C ASP A 183 -9.32 -11.96 25.29
N ARG A 184 -10.21 -12.74 24.66
CA ARG A 184 -9.86 -13.58 23.51
C ARG A 184 -11.03 -13.84 22.60
N ILE A 185 -10.68 -14.31 21.41
CA ILE A 185 -11.60 -14.95 20.47
C ILE A 185 -11.23 -16.42 20.33
N GLY A 186 -12.22 -17.30 20.39
CA GLY A 186 -12.02 -18.71 20.10
C GLY A 186 -12.88 -19.18 18.94
N ILE A 187 -12.37 -20.16 18.21
CA ILE A 187 -13.01 -20.73 17.03
C ILE A 187 -12.97 -22.24 17.15
N SER A 188 -14.13 -22.87 16.96
CA SER A 188 -14.26 -24.33 16.90
C SER A 188 -15.02 -24.74 15.66
N ILE A 189 -14.66 -25.89 15.09
CA ILE A 189 -15.47 -26.59 14.08
C ILE A 189 -15.84 -27.94 14.70
N ASN A 190 -17.14 -28.15 14.92
CA ASN A 190 -17.67 -29.21 15.77
C ASN A 190 -16.92 -29.22 17.12
N ASP A 191 -16.32 -30.34 17.51
CA ASP A 191 -15.58 -30.48 18.78
C ASP A 191 -14.11 -30.04 18.67
N LYS A 192 -13.65 -29.61 17.50
CA LYS A 192 -12.25 -29.25 17.25
C LYS A 192 -12.00 -27.77 17.52
N TYR A 193 -11.25 -27.46 18.57
CA TYR A 193 -10.80 -26.10 18.87
C TYR A 193 -9.62 -25.70 17.98
N LEU A 194 -9.80 -24.68 17.13
CA LEU A 194 -8.83 -24.32 16.09
C LEU A 194 -7.64 -23.51 16.63
N ASN A 195 -7.83 -22.71 17.67
CA ASN A 195 -6.83 -21.76 18.16
C ASN A 195 -5.47 -22.42 18.47
N THR A 196 -5.48 -23.62 19.05
CA THR A 196 -4.27 -24.34 19.47
C THR A 196 -3.61 -25.15 18.34
N MET A 197 -4.26 -25.24 17.18
CA MET A 197 -3.71 -25.94 16.02
C MET A 197 -2.59 -25.13 15.35
N ARG A 198 -1.75 -25.78 14.55
CA ARG A 198 -0.79 -25.09 13.67
C ARG A 198 -1.47 -24.77 12.35
N LEU A 199 -1.13 -23.64 11.74
CA LEU A 199 -1.66 -23.30 10.42
C LEU A 199 -1.21 -24.32 9.36
N SER A 200 -0.07 -24.98 9.52
CA SER A 200 0.35 -26.08 8.64
C SER A 200 -0.65 -27.24 8.62
N ASP A 201 -1.28 -27.53 9.75
CA ASP A 201 -2.20 -28.66 9.90
C ASP A 201 -3.51 -28.42 9.13
N PHE A 202 -3.79 -27.17 8.76
CA PHE A 202 -4.95 -26.81 7.92
C PHE A 202 -4.76 -27.27 6.47
N TYR A 203 -3.51 -27.52 6.05
CA TYR A 203 -3.13 -27.73 4.65
C TYR A 203 -2.49 -29.09 4.37
N ASN A 204 -2.61 -30.07 5.28
CA ASN A 204 -2.10 -31.46 5.19
C ASN A 204 -2.10 -32.06 3.75
N GLY A 205 -1.06 -31.77 2.94
CA GLY A 205 -0.85 -32.34 1.60
C GLY A 205 -1.26 -31.48 0.38
N PHE A 206 -1.64 -30.20 0.53
CA PHE A 206 -1.94 -29.35 -0.63
C PHE A 206 -0.67 -28.86 -1.35
N PRO A 207 -0.63 -28.86 -2.70
CA PRO A 207 0.49 -28.32 -3.44
C PRO A 207 0.44 -26.79 -3.40
N LEU A 208 1.11 -26.21 -2.40
CA LEU A 208 1.44 -24.77 -2.36
C LEU A 208 2.59 -24.43 -3.31
N ASN A 209 3.21 -25.43 -3.95
CA ASN A 209 4.31 -25.21 -4.85
C ASN A 209 3.84 -24.54 -6.14
N LEU A 210 4.55 -23.50 -6.53
CA LEU A 210 4.39 -22.88 -7.83
C LEU A 210 4.95 -23.81 -8.92
N ASN A 211 4.26 -23.88 -10.06
CA ASN A 211 4.75 -24.66 -11.19
C ASN A 211 5.87 -23.90 -11.92
N ASN A 212 7.09 -24.44 -11.90
CA ASN A 212 8.24 -23.84 -12.56
C ASN A 212 8.03 -23.60 -14.07
N ARG A 213 7.15 -24.37 -14.74
CA ARG A 213 6.85 -24.18 -16.17
C ARG A 213 6.03 -22.93 -16.46
N ASP A 214 5.29 -22.43 -15.47
CA ASP A 214 4.48 -21.21 -15.59
C ASP A 214 5.29 -19.95 -15.19
N MET A 215 6.50 -20.12 -14.65
CA MET A 215 7.39 -19.02 -14.25
C MET A 215 8.13 -18.42 -15.45
N VAL A 216 8.25 -17.09 -15.45
CA VAL A 216 9.17 -16.37 -16.32
C VAL A 216 10.32 -15.85 -15.47
N SER A 217 11.50 -16.47 -15.60
CA SER A 217 12.72 -16.02 -14.92
C SER A 217 13.10 -14.60 -15.35
N LEU A 218 13.44 -13.76 -14.38
CA LEU A 218 13.86 -12.38 -14.59
C LEU A 218 15.29 -12.17 -14.09
N SER A 219 15.93 -11.11 -14.56
CA SER A 219 17.33 -10.81 -14.25
C SER A 219 17.52 -9.33 -13.97
N PHE A 220 18.11 -8.99 -12.82
CA PHE A 220 18.47 -7.60 -12.50
C PHE A 220 19.58 -7.02 -13.40
N VAL A 221 20.34 -7.89 -14.10
CA VAL A 221 21.43 -7.45 -15.00
C VAL A 221 20.99 -7.33 -16.46
N ASP A 222 19.84 -7.89 -16.82
CA ASP A 222 19.33 -7.88 -18.19
C ASP A 222 17.86 -7.44 -18.22
N ASP A 223 17.63 -6.18 -18.61
CA ASP A 223 16.30 -5.59 -18.76
C ASP A 223 15.45 -6.35 -19.81
N ASN A 224 16.07 -7.01 -20.80
CA ASN A 224 15.34 -7.77 -21.83
C ASN A 224 14.60 -8.97 -21.24
N SER A 225 14.99 -9.44 -20.04
CA SER A 225 14.28 -10.52 -19.35
C SER A 225 12.81 -10.17 -19.09
N ILE A 226 12.48 -8.88 -18.90
CA ILE A 226 11.09 -8.41 -18.73
C ILE A 226 10.29 -8.59 -20.01
N ALA A 227 10.90 -8.46 -21.19
CA ALA A 227 10.23 -8.61 -22.47
C ALA A 227 9.71 -10.04 -22.71
N ASN A 228 10.19 -11.04 -21.95
CA ASN A 228 9.68 -12.40 -21.98
C ASN A 228 8.27 -12.54 -21.38
N ILE A 229 7.77 -11.53 -20.66
CA ILE A 229 6.41 -11.51 -20.11
C ILE A 229 5.41 -11.16 -21.22
N ARG A 230 5.00 -12.18 -21.98
CA ARG A 230 4.12 -12.02 -23.16
C ARG A 230 2.74 -11.42 -22.84
N ASP A 231 2.24 -11.63 -21.62
CA ASP A 231 0.91 -11.20 -21.18
C ASP A 231 0.71 -9.67 -21.20
N MET A 232 1.82 -8.91 -21.13
CA MET A 232 1.81 -7.44 -21.16
C MET A 232 1.76 -6.86 -22.58
N LYS A 233 2.09 -7.64 -23.61
CA LYS A 233 2.30 -7.14 -24.98
C LYS A 233 1.07 -6.45 -25.56
N ASN A 234 -0.13 -6.98 -25.32
CA ASN A 234 -1.38 -6.45 -25.87
C ASN A 234 -2.15 -5.54 -24.89
N LYS A 235 -1.50 -5.10 -23.81
CA LYS A 235 -2.13 -4.32 -22.73
C LYS A 235 -1.74 -2.86 -22.82
N LYS A 236 -2.69 -1.95 -22.60
CA LYS A 236 -2.48 -0.51 -22.84
C LYS A 236 -2.06 0.24 -21.57
N ILE A 237 -2.58 -0.19 -20.43
CA ILE A 237 -2.32 0.45 -19.13
C ILE A 237 -1.71 -0.61 -18.22
N ILE A 238 -0.47 -0.40 -17.78
CA ILE A 238 0.25 -1.33 -16.92
C ILE A 238 0.35 -0.74 -15.52
N GLY A 239 -0.27 -1.36 -14.51
CA GLY A 239 -0.10 -1.02 -13.11
C GLY A 239 1.00 -1.87 -12.47
N LEU A 240 1.99 -1.23 -11.87
CA LEU A 240 3.07 -1.84 -11.10
C LEU A 240 2.85 -1.49 -9.63
N GLY A 241 2.65 -2.50 -8.79
CA GLY A 241 2.35 -2.33 -7.37
C GLY A 241 3.45 -2.86 -6.49
N GLU A 242 4.02 -2.04 -5.63
CA GLU A 242 4.96 -2.52 -4.63
C GLU A 242 4.25 -3.02 -3.38
N CYS A 243 4.69 -4.14 -2.80
CA CYS A 243 4.18 -4.60 -1.50
C CYS A 243 4.73 -3.80 -0.32
N THR A 244 5.77 -3.00 -0.53
CA THR A 244 6.33 -2.09 0.46
C THR A 244 7.05 -0.94 -0.25
N HIS A 245 7.00 0.26 0.31
CA HIS A 245 7.81 1.37 -0.19
C HIS A 245 9.30 1.24 0.18
N GLY A 246 9.64 0.37 1.14
CA GLY A 246 10.95 0.32 1.79
C GLY A 246 11.95 -0.70 1.24
N SER A 247 11.69 -1.31 0.09
CA SER A 247 12.55 -2.35 -0.50
C SER A 247 13.35 -1.81 -1.68
N GLN A 248 14.68 -1.88 -1.61
CA GLN A 248 15.55 -1.44 -2.70
C GLN A 248 15.36 -2.27 -3.97
N GLU A 249 15.21 -3.58 -3.84
CA GLU A 249 15.08 -4.50 -4.96
C GLU A 249 13.76 -4.31 -5.69
N ILE A 250 12.68 -3.99 -4.96
CA ILE A 250 11.42 -3.60 -5.61
C ILE A 250 11.61 -2.33 -6.44
N LYS A 251 12.31 -1.30 -5.93
CA LYS A 251 12.58 -0.08 -6.71
C LYS A 251 13.36 -0.39 -7.98
N LYS A 252 14.44 -1.17 -7.86
CA LYS A 252 15.26 -1.61 -9.00
C LYS A 252 14.42 -2.35 -10.04
N ALA A 253 13.62 -3.32 -9.60
CA ALA A 253 12.74 -4.11 -10.47
C ALA A 253 11.66 -3.23 -11.13
N ALA A 254 11.00 -2.33 -10.39
CA ALA A 254 9.98 -1.45 -10.93
C ALA A 254 10.55 -0.52 -12.01
N TYR A 255 11.72 0.09 -11.78
CA TYR A 255 12.36 0.92 -12.81
C TYR A 255 12.83 0.09 -14.01
N GLN A 256 13.31 -1.14 -13.81
CA GLN A 256 13.62 -2.05 -14.92
C GLN A 256 12.37 -2.35 -15.78
N PHE A 257 11.22 -2.60 -15.15
CA PHE A 257 9.95 -2.78 -15.86
C PHE A 257 9.56 -1.51 -16.63
N ILE A 258 9.66 -0.34 -16.01
CA ILE A 258 9.33 0.94 -16.64
C ILE A 258 10.25 1.20 -17.84
N ARG A 259 11.58 0.98 -17.71
CA ARG A 259 12.54 1.12 -18.82
C ARG A 259 12.19 0.21 -19.99
N THR A 260 11.91 -1.07 -19.72
CA THR A 260 11.53 -2.03 -20.76
C THR A 260 10.21 -1.64 -21.43
N LEU A 261 9.23 -1.16 -20.66
CA LEU A 261 7.96 -0.69 -21.22
C LEU A 261 8.16 0.50 -22.16
N ILE A 262 9.10 1.38 -21.84
CA ILE A 262 9.45 2.55 -22.64
C ILE A 262 10.20 2.16 -23.92
N SER A 263 11.21 1.29 -23.83
CA SER A 263 12.06 0.94 -24.97
C SER A 263 11.40 -0.08 -25.92
N GLU A 264 10.73 -1.09 -25.38
CA GLU A 264 10.24 -2.23 -26.17
C GLU A 264 8.73 -2.17 -26.47
N TYR A 265 7.97 -1.41 -25.69
CA TYR A 265 6.51 -1.50 -25.69
C TYR A 265 5.80 -0.16 -25.95
N ASN A 266 6.51 0.83 -26.50
CA ASN A 266 5.97 2.13 -26.89
C ASN A 266 5.20 2.83 -25.75
N CYS A 267 5.68 2.72 -24.50
CA CYS A 267 5.13 3.46 -23.37
C CYS A 267 5.51 4.94 -23.45
N LYS A 268 4.51 5.83 -23.34
CA LYS A 268 4.67 7.28 -23.51
C LYS A 268 4.31 8.12 -22.29
N ALA A 269 3.72 7.51 -21.26
CA ALA A 269 3.45 8.18 -20.00
C ALA A 269 3.80 7.29 -18.81
N VAL A 270 4.57 7.85 -17.87
CA VAL A 270 4.94 7.24 -16.59
C VAL A 270 4.21 7.98 -15.48
N LEU A 271 3.25 7.31 -14.85
CA LEU A 271 2.43 7.86 -13.77
C LEU A 271 2.96 7.34 -12.44
N LEU A 272 3.21 8.23 -11.49
CA LEU A 272 3.81 7.93 -10.21
C LEU A 272 2.93 8.39 -9.05
N GLU A 273 2.96 7.66 -7.95
CA GLU A 273 2.32 8.04 -6.68
C GLU A 273 3.06 9.23 -6.02
N ARG A 274 3.08 10.37 -6.71
CA ARG A 274 3.80 11.61 -6.40
C ARG A 274 2.88 12.80 -6.64
N ALA A 275 3.25 13.95 -6.08
CA ALA A 275 2.51 15.20 -6.29
C ALA A 275 2.49 15.59 -7.78
N SER A 276 1.31 15.83 -8.31
CA SER A 276 1.08 16.07 -9.74
C SER A 276 1.74 17.36 -10.21
N ASP A 277 1.57 18.42 -9.41
CA ASP A 277 2.14 19.75 -9.54
C ASP A 277 3.67 19.77 -9.47
N MET A 278 4.28 18.95 -8.60
CA MET A 278 5.74 18.79 -8.52
C MET A 278 6.30 18.08 -9.75
N CYS A 279 5.60 17.05 -10.26
CA CYS A 279 6.05 16.28 -11.41
C CYS A 279 6.09 17.10 -12.71
N LEU A 280 5.36 18.22 -12.81
CA LEU A 280 5.47 19.13 -13.96
C LEU A 280 6.91 19.63 -14.16
N LYS A 281 7.61 19.97 -13.07
CA LYS A 281 9.03 20.37 -13.14
C LYS A 281 9.91 19.20 -13.58
N TRP A 282 9.62 18.00 -13.10
CA TRP A 282 10.38 16.80 -13.47
C TRP A 282 10.18 16.45 -14.94
N ASP A 283 8.99 16.69 -15.48
CA ASP A 283 8.69 16.51 -16.90
C ASP A 283 9.51 17.46 -17.78
N LEU A 284 9.61 18.75 -17.41
CA LEU A 284 10.50 19.70 -18.08
C LEU A 284 11.96 19.21 -18.08
N TYR A 285 12.41 18.62 -16.98
CA TYR A 285 13.77 18.10 -16.86
C TYR A 285 14.01 16.90 -17.79
N VAL A 286 13.14 15.89 -17.78
CA VAL A 286 13.31 14.70 -18.62
C VAL A 286 13.05 14.96 -20.10
N ASN A 287 12.34 16.03 -20.45
CA ASN A 287 12.15 16.44 -21.85
C ASN A 287 13.24 17.40 -22.36
N GLY A 288 14.22 17.77 -21.53
CA GLY A 288 15.35 18.59 -21.97
C GLY A 288 15.05 20.09 -22.03
N ILE A 289 13.91 20.54 -21.51
CA ILE A 289 13.52 21.96 -21.50
C ILE A 289 14.35 22.75 -20.48
N ILE A 290 14.73 22.12 -19.37
CA ILE A 290 15.54 22.74 -18.32
C ILE A 290 16.91 22.06 -18.14
N SER A 291 17.86 22.84 -17.63
CA SER A 291 19.27 22.50 -17.46
C SER A 291 19.50 21.44 -16.38
N GLU A 292 20.62 20.71 -16.49
CA GLU A 292 21.10 19.72 -15.50
C GLU A 292 21.34 20.32 -14.10
N LYS A 293 21.51 21.65 -14.02
CA LYS A 293 21.66 22.37 -12.75
C LYS A 293 20.48 22.18 -11.79
N ILE A 294 19.29 21.79 -12.29
CA ILE A 294 18.10 21.55 -11.47
C ILE A 294 18.10 20.18 -10.77
N ALA A 295 19.06 19.30 -11.08
CA ALA A 295 19.08 17.94 -10.54
C ALA A 295 19.19 17.92 -9.00
N SER A 296 19.91 18.87 -8.39
CA SER A 296 19.97 19.04 -6.93
C SER A 296 18.60 19.37 -6.35
N ASP A 297 17.86 20.28 -6.97
CA ASP A 297 16.55 20.71 -6.51
C ASP A 297 15.52 19.59 -6.63
N ILE A 298 15.64 18.74 -7.65
CA ILE A 298 14.83 17.52 -7.79
C ILE A 298 15.19 16.52 -6.68
N GLU A 299 16.47 16.34 -6.38
CA GLU A 299 16.91 15.46 -5.30
C GLU A 299 16.34 15.90 -3.93
N GLU A 300 16.33 17.20 -3.66
CA GLU A 300 15.72 17.77 -2.45
C GLU A 300 14.21 17.53 -2.39
N GLU A 301 13.51 17.64 -3.51
CA GLU A 301 12.07 17.33 -3.61
C GLU A 301 11.79 15.84 -3.37
N LEU A 302 12.65 14.95 -3.86
CA LEU A 302 12.48 13.51 -3.71
C LEU A 302 12.56 13.05 -2.25
N ARG A 303 13.31 13.78 -1.41
CA ARG A 303 13.39 13.51 0.04
C ARG A 303 12.08 13.77 0.79
N CYS A 304 11.11 14.45 0.17
CA CYS A 304 9.75 14.56 0.72
C CYS A 304 8.97 13.24 0.64
N PHE A 305 9.40 12.29 -0.20
CA PHE A 305 8.73 11.01 -0.37
C PHE A 305 9.48 9.89 0.34
N PHE A 306 8.75 8.84 0.70
CA PHE A 306 9.32 7.62 1.25
C PHE A 306 9.84 6.75 0.10
N ASP A 307 10.98 7.15 -0.46
CA ASP A 307 11.59 6.49 -1.62
C ASP A 307 13.13 6.62 -1.58
N ASP A 308 13.81 5.85 -2.42
CA ASP A 308 15.25 5.98 -2.62
C ASP A 308 15.54 7.11 -3.62
N SER A 309 15.98 8.26 -3.11
CA SER A 309 16.14 9.46 -3.95
C SER A 309 17.22 9.30 -5.02
N ALA A 310 18.27 8.51 -4.75
CA ALA A 310 19.33 8.25 -5.71
C ALA A 310 18.82 7.40 -6.88
N SER A 311 18.16 6.29 -6.59
CA SER A 311 17.64 5.36 -7.61
C SER A 311 16.60 6.05 -8.50
N PHE A 312 15.75 6.90 -7.92
CA PHE A 312 14.77 7.67 -8.69
C PHE A 312 15.44 8.73 -9.58
N LEU A 313 16.42 9.47 -9.05
CA LEU A 313 17.15 10.48 -9.84
C LEU A 313 17.92 9.84 -11.01
N ASP A 314 18.51 8.67 -10.79
CA ASP A 314 19.18 7.90 -11.86
C ASP A 314 18.17 7.45 -12.93
N PHE A 315 16.95 7.07 -12.53
CA PHE A 315 15.87 6.80 -13.48
C PHE A 315 15.49 8.05 -14.29
N LEU A 316 15.36 9.23 -13.67
CA LEU A 316 15.07 10.48 -14.40
C LEU A 316 16.19 10.85 -15.38
N LYS A 317 17.46 10.69 -14.99
CA LYS A 317 18.61 10.92 -15.87
C LYS A 317 18.60 9.97 -17.07
N TRP A 318 18.31 8.69 -16.83
CA TRP A 318 18.14 7.71 -17.90
C TRP A 318 16.99 8.12 -18.84
N LEU A 319 15.84 8.53 -18.30
CA LEU A 319 14.69 8.94 -19.09
C LEU A 319 14.99 10.19 -19.93
N LYS A 320 15.71 11.15 -19.37
CA LYS A 320 16.22 12.33 -20.09
C LYS A 320 17.11 11.93 -21.25
N CYS A 321 18.06 11.01 -21.02
CA CYS A 321 18.93 10.49 -22.08
C CYS A 321 18.10 9.80 -23.17
N TYR A 322 17.18 8.92 -22.80
CA TYR A 322 16.28 8.26 -23.76
C TYR A 322 15.49 9.29 -24.57
N ASN A 323 14.82 10.23 -23.92
CA ASN A 323 14.05 11.29 -24.56
C ASN A 323 14.91 12.10 -25.53
N SER A 324 16.16 12.41 -25.21
CA SER A 324 17.06 13.16 -26.11
C SER A 324 17.29 12.48 -27.46
N THR A 325 17.16 11.15 -27.52
CA THR A 325 17.39 10.34 -28.74
C THR A 325 16.14 10.08 -29.56
N THR A 326 14.94 10.42 -29.06
CA THR A 326 13.66 10.16 -29.73
C THR A 326 12.87 11.44 -30.01
N ARG A 327 12.10 11.43 -31.11
CA ARG A 327 11.11 12.47 -31.40
C ARG A 327 9.82 12.27 -30.62
N SER A 328 9.46 11.02 -30.34
CA SER A 328 8.26 10.69 -29.58
C SER A 328 8.64 10.52 -28.11
N LYS A 329 8.59 11.65 -27.39
CA LYS A 329 8.99 11.77 -26.00
C LYS A 329 8.09 10.97 -25.06
N VAL A 330 8.64 10.62 -23.90
CA VAL A 330 7.95 10.01 -22.78
C VAL A 330 7.80 11.06 -21.69
N HIS A 331 6.58 11.22 -21.19
CA HIS A 331 6.26 12.17 -20.14
C HIS A 331 6.12 11.49 -18.78
N ILE A 332 6.40 12.24 -17.71
CA ILE A 332 6.27 11.80 -16.32
C ILE A 332 5.20 12.62 -15.60
N PHE A 333 4.36 11.94 -14.84
CA PHE A 333 3.22 12.54 -14.17
C PHE A 333 3.11 12.04 -12.73
N GLY A 334 2.65 12.93 -11.86
CA GLY A 334 2.11 12.54 -10.57
C GLY A 334 0.60 12.32 -10.67
N PHE A 335 0.06 11.47 -9.82
CA PHE A 335 -1.41 11.36 -9.65
C PHE A 335 -1.84 11.52 -8.18
N ASN A 336 -0.90 11.82 -7.29
CA ASN A 336 -1.17 12.15 -5.90
C ASN A 336 -1.01 13.67 -5.69
N THR A 337 -1.24 14.17 -4.47
CA THR A 337 -1.07 15.59 -4.13
C THR A 337 -0.20 15.77 -2.90
N LEU A 338 0.47 16.92 -2.79
CA LEU A 338 1.08 17.43 -1.57
C LEU A 338 0.33 18.68 -1.09
N ALA A 339 0.67 19.17 0.11
CA ALA A 339 0.19 20.47 0.56
C ALA A 339 0.80 21.59 -0.29
N GLN A 340 0.07 22.69 -0.46
CA GLN A 340 0.55 23.94 -1.06
C GLN A 340 1.03 23.81 -2.53
N PRO A 341 0.16 23.39 -3.47
CA PRO A 341 0.54 23.22 -4.88
C PRO A 341 1.05 24.50 -5.55
N GLN A 342 0.67 25.68 -5.05
CA GLN A 342 1.18 26.97 -5.50
C GLN A 342 2.72 27.06 -5.49
N LEU A 343 3.39 26.37 -4.55
CA LEU A 343 4.85 26.39 -4.47
C LEU A 343 5.51 25.67 -5.65
N PHE A 344 4.87 24.63 -6.19
CA PHE A 344 5.40 23.86 -7.31
C PHE A 344 5.02 24.47 -8.65
N PHE A 345 3.81 25.04 -8.76
CA PHE A 345 3.45 25.86 -9.92
C PHE A 345 4.35 27.08 -10.07
N PHE A 346 4.79 27.70 -8.97
CA PHE A 346 5.71 28.85 -9.00
C PHE A 346 6.99 28.49 -9.75
N ASP A 347 7.63 27.38 -9.36
CA ASP A 347 8.85 26.91 -10.02
C ASP A 347 8.59 26.51 -11.47
N TYR A 348 7.48 25.83 -11.74
CA TYR A 348 7.10 25.41 -13.09
C TYR A 348 6.97 26.60 -14.06
N PHE A 349 6.16 27.60 -13.73
CA PHE A 349 5.99 28.78 -14.61
C PHE A 349 7.29 29.55 -14.77
N ARG A 350 8.06 29.72 -13.68
CA ARG A 350 9.34 30.43 -13.72
C ARG A 350 10.35 29.72 -14.63
N LEU A 351 10.47 28.40 -14.50
CA LEU A 351 11.39 27.60 -15.31
C LEU A 351 10.97 27.51 -16.78
N LEU A 352 9.66 27.50 -17.06
CA LEU A 352 9.13 27.40 -18.41
C LEU A 352 9.19 28.73 -19.18
N LEU A 353 8.86 29.85 -18.51
CA LEU A 353 8.70 31.17 -19.15
C LEU A 353 9.89 32.12 -18.90
N GLY A 354 10.75 31.81 -17.92
CA GLY A 354 11.75 32.71 -17.37
C GLY A 354 11.17 33.74 -16.39
N ASP A 355 12.05 34.43 -15.67
CA ASP A 355 11.69 35.31 -14.55
C ASP A 355 10.72 36.45 -14.96
N ILE A 356 11.01 37.15 -16.05
CA ILE A 356 10.22 38.30 -16.50
C ILE A 356 8.82 37.88 -16.96
N ASN A 357 8.73 36.86 -17.82
CA ASN A 357 7.46 36.47 -18.42
C ASN A 357 6.57 35.67 -17.46
N SER A 358 7.15 35.01 -16.46
CA SER A 358 6.37 34.30 -15.44
C SER A 358 5.75 35.23 -14.40
N LEU A 359 6.22 36.48 -14.27
CA LEU A 359 5.82 37.41 -13.19
C LEU A 359 4.30 37.57 -12.98
N PRO A 360 3.44 37.64 -14.02
CA PRO A 360 1.99 37.65 -13.83
C PRO A 360 1.46 36.40 -13.11
N TYR A 361 1.94 35.22 -13.50
CA TYR A 361 1.61 33.94 -12.86
C TYR A 361 2.09 33.91 -11.42
N LEU A 362 3.33 34.32 -11.15
CA LEU A 362 3.91 34.30 -9.80
C LEU A 362 3.13 35.21 -8.83
N ARG A 363 2.68 36.38 -9.29
CA ARG A 363 1.85 37.31 -8.49
C ARG A 363 0.48 36.72 -8.16
N LEU A 364 -0.13 35.98 -9.09
CA LEU A 364 -1.41 35.32 -8.88
C LEU A 364 -1.26 34.10 -7.94
N LEU A 365 -0.20 33.31 -8.11
CA LEU A 365 0.12 32.17 -7.23
C LEU A 365 0.36 32.58 -5.78
N LYS A 366 1.03 33.71 -5.55
CA LYS A 366 1.22 34.27 -4.19
C LYS A 366 -0.11 34.52 -3.48
N LYS A 367 -1.16 34.87 -4.24
CA LYS A 367 -2.52 35.11 -3.74
C LYS A 367 -3.41 33.86 -3.81
N GLU A 368 -2.86 32.73 -4.24
CA GLU A 368 -3.59 31.49 -4.50
C GLU A 368 -4.81 31.68 -5.44
N ASN A 369 -4.72 32.67 -6.36
CA ASN A 369 -5.79 33.00 -7.30
C ASN A 369 -5.73 32.10 -8.54
N TYR A 370 -6.03 30.82 -8.38
CA TYR A 370 -5.99 29.83 -9.46
C TYR A 370 -6.93 30.15 -10.63
N ARG A 371 -8.08 30.77 -10.37
CA ARG A 371 -9.00 31.20 -11.42
C ARG A 371 -8.36 32.27 -12.30
N GLY A 372 -7.76 33.29 -11.69
CA GLY A 372 -7.00 34.30 -12.43
C GLY A 372 -5.81 33.74 -13.20
N ILE A 373 -5.16 32.68 -12.69
CA ILE A 373 -4.08 31.97 -13.41
C ILE A 373 -4.62 31.32 -14.68
N ILE A 374 -5.76 30.63 -14.59
CA ILE A 374 -6.42 30.00 -15.75
C ILE A 374 -6.80 31.05 -16.79
N ASP A 375 -7.46 32.13 -16.36
CA ASP A 375 -7.89 33.23 -17.25
C ASP A 375 -6.69 33.86 -17.97
N HIS A 376 -5.57 34.03 -17.27
CA HIS A 376 -4.33 34.53 -17.85
C HIS A 376 -3.71 33.52 -18.83
N ALA A 377 -3.61 32.23 -18.47
CA ALA A 377 -3.07 31.19 -19.32
C ALA A 377 -3.83 31.06 -20.66
N LEU A 378 -5.15 31.19 -20.63
CA LEU A 378 -6.02 31.12 -21.81
C LEU A 378 -5.84 32.29 -22.79
N THR A 379 -5.25 33.41 -22.34
CA THR A 379 -5.00 34.61 -23.17
C THR A 379 -3.52 34.85 -23.46
N ASP A 380 -2.61 34.15 -22.77
CA ASP A 380 -1.17 34.25 -22.96
C ASP A 380 -0.71 33.44 -24.19
N ALA A 381 -0.58 34.14 -25.33
CA ALA A 381 -0.09 33.57 -26.57
C ALA A 381 1.33 32.98 -26.44
N ARG A 382 2.16 33.49 -25.53
CA ARG A 382 3.53 32.98 -25.32
C ARG A 382 3.48 31.60 -24.69
N LEU A 383 2.75 31.44 -23.59
CA LEU A 383 2.57 30.14 -22.94
C LEU A 383 1.98 29.12 -23.92
N GLN A 384 0.94 29.51 -24.67
CA GLN A 384 0.31 28.64 -25.65
C GLN A 384 1.25 28.24 -26.80
N SER A 385 2.19 29.10 -27.20
CA SER A 385 3.14 28.82 -28.27
C SER A 385 4.26 27.84 -27.90
N ILE A 386 4.55 27.67 -26.60
CA ILE A 386 5.66 26.82 -26.11
C ILE A 386 5.18 25.48 -25.53
N MET A 387 3.87 25.30 -25.36
CA MET A 387 3.29 24.08 -24.80
C MET A 387 2.55 23.31 -25.89
N GLU A 388 2.66 21.98 -25.85
CA GLU A 388 1.79 21.13 -26.65
C GLU A 388 0.33 21.22 -26.12
N PRO A 389 -0.69 21.05 -26.99
CA PRO A 389 -2.08 21.14 -26.59
C PRO A 389 -2.45 20.17 -25.46
N GLU A 390 -1.91 18.96 -25.45
CA GLU A 390 -2.13 17.97 -24.40
C GLU A 390 -1.57 18.46 -23.04
N ASP A 391 -0.34 18.99 -23.02
CA ASP A 391 0.31 19.50 -21.82
C ASP A 391 -0.42 20.72 -21.25
N PHE A 392 -0.85 21.63 -22.14
CA PHE A 392 -1.59 22.83 -21.75
C PHE A 392 -2.95 22.45 -21.13
N ASN A 393 -3.67 21.51 -21.75
CA ASN A 393 -4.93 21.01 -21.21
C ASN A 393 -4.77 20.28 -19.87
N TYR A 394 -3.63 19.63 -19.64
CA TYR A 394 -3.33 18.99 -18.36
C TYR A 394 -3.00 20.04 -17.27
N LEU A 395 -2.22 21.08 -17.61
CA LEU A 395 -1.95 22.21 -16.72
C LEU A 395 -3.26 22.88 -16.26
N LEU A 396 -4.16 23.21 -17.20
CA LEU A 396 -5.46 23.79 -16.87
C LEU A 396 -6.30 22.89 -15.96
N PHE A 397 -6.25 21.57 -16.18
CA PHE A 397 -6.92 20.61 -15.32
C PHE A 397 -6.39 20.65 -13.87
N LEU A 398 -5.07 20.66 -13.67
CA LEU A 398 -4.47 20.74 -12.33
C LEU A 398 -4.75 22.07 -11.63
N LEU A 399 -4.72 23.19 -12.37
CA LEU A 399 -5.08 24.50 -11.84
C LEU A 399 -6.55 24.55 -11.41
N ASN A 400 -7.45 23.94 -12.19
CA ASN A 400 -8.86 23.86 -11.85
C ASN A 400 -9.10 23.00 -10.60
N GLU A 401 -8.40 21.86 -10.46
CA GLU A 401 -8.48 21.07 -9.21
C GLU A 401 -7.96 21.86 -8.00
N SER A 402 -7.03 22.79 -8.19
CA SER A 402 -6.49 23.63 -7.13
C SER A 402 -7.48 24.72 -6.68
N ILE A 403 -8.43 25.15 -7.53
CA ILE A 403 -9.54 26.05 -7.15
C ILE A 403 -10.45 25.37 -6.11
N GLU A 404 -10.71 24.07 -6.29
CA GLU A 404 -11.65 23.33 -5.46
C GLU A 404 -11.11 23.02 -4.05
N GLY A 405 -9.85 23.38 -3.76
CA GLY A 405 -9.24 23.21 -2.44
C GLY A 405 -9.04 21.75 -2.01
N ARG A 406 -9.19 20.80 -2.93
CA ARG A 406 -9.02 19.35 -2.72
C ARG A 406 -7.55 18.97 -2.56
N THR A 407 -6.93 19.42 -1.47
CA THR A 407 -5.62 18.91 -1.04
C THR A 407 -5.83 17.80 -0.01
N ILE A 408 -4.90 16.84 0.05
CA ILE A 408 -4.89 15.73 1.01
C ILE A 408 -5.01 16.13 2.49
N PHE A 409 -4.95 17.43 2.83
CA PHE A 409 -4.97 17.96 4.19
C PHE A 409 -6.23 18.75 4.57
N ASN A 410 -7.18 18.98 3.65
CA ASN A 410 -8.44 19.66 3.95
C ASN A 410 -9.57 18.65 4.22
N GLY A 411 -9.80 18.32 5.51
CA GLY A 411 -10.95 17.52 5.95
C GLY A 411 -10.85 16.03 5.61
N GLU A 412 -11.68 15.20 6.25
CA GLU A 412 -11.69 13.74 6.12
C GLU A 412 -11.65 13.31 4.65
N ASN A 413 -10.49 12.84 4.19
CA ASN A 413 -10.20 12.56 2.79
C ASN A 413 -10.85 11.23 2.35
N GLU A 414 -12.18 11.18 2.40
CA GLU A 414 -12.99 10.00 2.04
C GLU A 414 -12.79 9.59 0.57
N ASN A 415 -12.20 10.47 -0.27
CA ASN A 415 -12.09 10.29 -1.73
C ASN A 415 -10.66 10.24 -2.31
N ARG A 416 -9.59 10.05 -1.53
CA ARG A 416 -8.20 10.03 -2.07
C ARG A 416 -8.03 9.10 -3.28
N GLU A 417 -8.50 7.85 -3.20
CA GLU A 417 -8.41 6.89 -4.32
C GLU A 417 -9.13 7.38 -5.58
N PHE A 418 -10.28 8.05 -5.39
CA PHE A 418 -11.07 8.61 -6.48
C PHE A 418 -10.36 9.81 -7.11
N ASP A 419 -9.78 10.70 -6.32
CA ASP A 419 -9.03 11.84 -6.84
C ASP A 419 -7.75 11.39 -7.56
N MET A 420 -7.03 10.39 -7.04
CA MET A 420 -5.93 9.76 -7.76
C MET A 420 -6.38 9.15 -9.08
N TRP A 421 -7.56 8.51 -9.09
CA TRP A 421 -8.15 7.96 -10.30
C TRP A 421 -8.49 9.04 -11.32
N LYS A 422 -9.13 10.15 -10.93
CA LYS A 422 -9.45 11.26 -11.84
C LYS A 422 -8.20 11.79 -12.54
N ARG A 423 -7.09 11.95 -11.81
CA ARG A 423 -5.82 12.41 -12.38
C ARG A 423 -5.23 11.40 -13.33
N ALA A 424 -5.15 10.13 -12.91
CA ALA A 424 -4.66 9.05 -13.77
C ALA A 424 -5.50 8.93 -15.05
N ASP A 425 -6.82 9.02 -14.93
CA ASP A 425 -7.78 8.96 -16.04
C ASP A 425 -7.58 10.11 -17.04
N LYS A 426 -7.42 11.35 -16.55
CA LYS A 426 -7.12 12.51 -17.39
C LYS A 426 -5.84 12.31 -18.20
N ILE A 427 -4.77 11.84 -17.56
CA ILE A 427 -3.49 11.55 -18.22
C ILE A 427 -3.66 10.40 -19.23
N ILE A 428 -4.32 9.31 -18.85
CA ILE A 428 -4.55 8.19 -19.77
C ILE A 428 -5.32 8.68 -21.01
N GLN A 429 -6.39 9.46 -20.86
CA GLN A 429 -7.15 9.97 -21.99
C GLN A 429 -6.34 10.87 -22.93
N GLN A 430 -5.39 11.64 -22.40
CA GLN A 430 -4.56 12.55 -23.20
C GLN A 430 -3.40 11.84 -23.90
N TYR A 431 -2.74 10.88 -23.23
CA TYR A 431 -1.49 10.29 -23.72
C TYR A 431 -1.64 8.87 -24.27
N LEU A 432 -2.74 8.16 -23.99
CA LEU A 432 -3.01 6.82 -24.53
C LEU A 432 -3.62 6.90 -25.94
N LYS A 433 -2.78 7.25 -26.93
CA LYS A 433 -3.10 7.14 -28.37
C LYS A 433 -3.17 5.66 -28.78
N LYS A 434 -3.68 5.36 -29.99
CA LYS A 434 -4.04 3.99 -30.44
C LYS A 434 -2.96 2.92 -30.14
N ASP A 435 -1.69 3.28 -30.34
CA ASP A 435 -0.54 2.35 -30.24
C ASP A 435 0.38 2.63 -29.04
N ASN A 436 0.02 3.57 -28.17
CA ASN A 436 0.83 3.93 -27.00
C ASN A 436 0.45 3.09 -25.77
N LYS A 437 1.36 3.04 -24.81
CA LYS A 437 1.10 2.53 -23.46
C LYS A 437 1.30 3.58 -22.39
N VAL A 438 0.67 3.34 -21.26
CA VAL A 438 0.83 4.08 -20.02
C VAL A 438 1.25 3.10 -18.93
N VAL A 439 2.22 3.47 -18.11
CA VAL A 439 2.62 2.73 -16.91
C VAL A 439 2.27 3.54 -15.67
N ILE A 440 1.75 2.89 -14.64
CA ILE A 440 1.37 3.46 -13.35
C ILE A 440 2.15 2.73 -12.27
N TYR A 441 2.89 3.44 -11.43
CA TYR A 441 3.66 2.86 -10.34
C TYR A 441 3.23 3.45 -8.99
N ALA A 442 2.77 2.57 -8.10
CA ALA A 442 2.23 2.91 -6.79
C ALA A 442 2.38 1.73 -5.82
N HIS A 443 1.90 1.89 -4.58
CA HIS A 443 1.69 0.75 -3.70
C HIS A 443 0.64 -0.24 -4.28
N SER A 444 0.79 -1.54 -3.97
CA SER A 444 -0.11 -2.61 -4.44
C SER A 444 -1.57 -2.39 -4.03
N SER A 445 -1.80 -1.75 -2.89
CA SER A 445 -3.16 -1.38 -2.44
C SER A 445 -3.86 -0.43 -3.40
N HIS A 446 -3.13 0.42 -4.13
CA HIS A 446 -3.71 1.37 -5.08
C HIS A 446 -3.96 0.73 -6.45
N ILE A 447 -3.05 -0.11 -6.94
CA ILE A 447 -3.13 -0.65 -8.31
C ILE A 447 -3.93 -1.96 -8.44
N ASN A 448 -4.36 -2.57 -7.34
CA ASN A 448 -5.18 -3.79 -7.43
C ASN A 448 -6.57 -3.49 -8.03
N LYS A 449 -7.26 -4.49 -8.59
CA LYS A 449 -8.57 -4.32 -9.26
C LYS A 449 -9.79 -4.34 -8.34
N LYS A 450 -9.62 -4.42 -7.01
CA LYS A 450 -10.70 -4.59 -6.03
C LYS A 450 -10.73 -3.44 -5.01
N ASN A 451 -10.42 -3.70 -3.75
CA ASN A 451 -10.45 -2.71 -2.69
C ASN A 451 -9.06 -2.57 -2.09
N ASP A 452 -8.80 -1.48 -1.37
CA ASP A 452 -7.57 -1.36 -0.58
C ASP A 452 -7.43 -2.53 0.41
N PHE A 453 -6.22 -3.10 0.54
CA PHE A 453 -5.92 -4.19 1.48
C PHE A 453 -6.08 -3.77 2.94
N PHE A 454 -5.88 -2.48 3.23
CA PHE A 454 -5.90 -1.95 4.58
C PHE A 454 -7.31 -1.59 5.08
N PHE A 455 -8.34 -1.79 4.25
CA PHE A 455 -9.75 -1.52 4.56
C PHE A 455 -10.63 -2.70 4.10
N ASP A 456 -10.68 -3.77 4.89
CA ASP A 456 -11.35 -5.02 4.50
C ASP A 456 -12.85 -5.09 4.87
N VAL A 457 -13.33 -4.25 5.79
CA VAL A 457 -14.77 -4.18 6.16
C VAL A 457 -15.51 -3.09 5.41
N GLN A 458 -14.94 -1.88 5.38
CA GLN A 458 -15.46 -0.78 4.57
C GLN A 458 -14.83 -0.89 3.18
N LYS A 459 -15.61 -1.35 2.20
CA LYS A 459 -15.14 -1.46 0.81
C LYS A 459 -14.72 -0.09 0.29
N LYS A 460 -13.40 0.16 0.25
CA LYS A 460 -12.80 1.32 -0.39
C LYS A 460 -12.20 0.89 -1.73
N PRO A 461 -12.87 1.19 -2.86
CA PRO A 461 -12.32 0.84 -4.17
C PRO A 461 -10.95 1.49 -4.36
N SER A 462 -9.99 0.70 -4.82
CA SER A 462 -8.66 1.17 -5.14
C SER A 462 -8.65 1.96 -6.47
N LEU A 463 -7.63 2.78 -6.70
CA LEU A 463 -7.33 3.41 -8.00
C LEU A 463 -7.47 2.40 -9.17
N GLY A 464 -6.86 1.23 -9.04
CA GLY A 464 -6.88 0.15 -10.03
C GLY A 464 -8.27 -0.45 -10.25
N ASN A 465 -9.18 -0.39 -9.27
CA ASN A 465 -10.58 -0.78 -9.47
C ASN A 465 -11.30 0.18 -10.42
N TYR A 466 -11.13 1.49 -10.23
CA TYR A 466 -11.72 2.48 -11.11
C TYR A 466 -11.15 2.40 -12.53
N ILE A 467 -9.82 2.21 -12.65
CA ILE A 467 -9.17 1.98 -13.96
C ILE A 467 -9.72 0.70 -14.60
N HIS A 468 -9.81 -0.40 -13.87
CA HIS A 468 -10.33 -1.65 -14.41
C HIS A 468 -11.80 -1.54 -14.84
N LYS A 469 -12.65 -0.83 -14.07
CA LYS A 469 -14.04 -0.59 -14.43
C LYS A 469 -14.18 0.17 -15.75
N LYS A 470 -13.32 1.17 -16.00
CA LYS A 470 -13.38 1.99 -17.21
C LYS A 470 -12.69 1.35 -18.42
N TYR A 471 -11.53 0.74 -18.22
CA TYR A 471 -10.66 0.25 -19.30
C TYR A 471 -10.67 -1.28 -19.46
N GLY A 472 -11.37 -2.00 -18.59
CA GLY A 472 -11.57 -3.45 -18.67
C GLY A 472 -10.27 -4.24 -18.82
N ASN A 473 -10.21 -5.06 -19.87
CA ASN A 473 -9.06 -5.91 -20.21
C ASN A 473 -7.84 -5.14 -20.74
N GLY A 474 -7.97 -3.82 -21.00
CA GLY A 474 -6.87 -2.94 -21.35
C GLY A 474 -5.94 -2.62 -20.17
N TYR A 475 -6.41 -2.81 -18.93
CA TYR A 475 -5.65 -2.64 -17.70
C TYR A 475 -5.00 -3.96 -17.24
N PHE A 476 -3.68 -3.93 -17.05
CA PHE A 476 -2.88 -5.06 -16.62
C PHE A 476 -2.13 -4.71 -15.34
N SER A 477 -2.45 -5.39 -14.24
CA SER A 477 -1.99 -5.05 -12.90
C SER A 477 -1.01 -6.11 -12.38
N ILE A 478 0.18 -5.71 -11.93
CA ILE A 478 1.26 -6.57 -11.46
C ILE A 478 1.63 -6.18 -10.04
N CYS A 479 1.68 -7.17 -9.15
CA CYS A 479 2.10 -6.97 -7.76
C CYS A 479 3.54 -7.46 -7.56
N PHE A 480 4.41 -6.64 -6.97
CA PHE A 480 5.80 -6.95 -6.66
C PHE A 480 5.88 -7.39 -5.21
N GLN A 481 6.44 -8.57 -4.99
CA GLN A 481 6.52 -9.24 -3.70
C GLN A 481 7.95 -9.56 -3.32
N VAL A 482 8.23 -9.50 -2.01
CA VAL A 482 9.51 -9.88 -1.44
C VAL A 482 9.38 -11.03 -0.44
N GLY A 483 10.30 -11.99 -0.54
CA GLY A 483 10.31 -13.19 0.29
C GLY A 483 10.78 -12.94 1.71
N ARG A 484 12.03 -12.49 1.86
CA ARG A 484 12.72 -12.31 3.16
C ARG A 484 13.74 -11.18 3.11
N GLY A 485 14.28 -10.80 4.27
CA GLY A 485 15.32 -9.80 4.38
C GLY A 485 14.85 -8.54 5.11
N LYS A 486 15.43 -7.40 4.76
CA LYS A 486 15.23 -6.13 5.43
C LYS A 486 14.49 -5.13 4.55
N TYR A 487 13.88 -4.14 5.18
CA TYR A 487 13.22 -3.02 4.50
C TYR A 487 13.27 -1.77 5.38
N THR A 488 13.07 -0.59 4.79
CA THR A 488 12.92 0.66 5.54
C THR A 488 11.47 0.88 5.98
N GLN A 489 11.25 1.31 7.22
CA GLN A 489 9.94 1.63 7.79
C GLN A 489 10.02 2.84 8.74
N ASP A 490 8.89 3.48 9.04
CA ASP A 490 8.76 4.45 10.13
C ASP A 490 8.86 3.75 11.50
N ASP A 491 9.54 4.33 12.49
CA ASP A 491 9.76 3.67 13.79
C ASP A 491 8.46 3.41 14.58
N SER A 492 7.60 4.43 14.72
CA SER A 492 6.37 4.34 15.52
C SER A 492 5.18 5.14 14.96
N GLY A 493 5.38 5.87 13.86
CA GLY A 493 4.36 6.73 13.23
C GLY A 493 5.00 7.72 12.24
N VAL A 494 4.17 8.51 11.54
CA VAL A 494 4.62 9.41 10.46
C VAL A 494 5.61 10.48 10.93
N PHE A 495 5.55 10.87 12.21
CA PHE A 495 6.45 11.83 12.84
C PHE A 495 7.79 11.21 13.26
N SER A 496 7.90 9.89 13.24
CA SER A 496 9.09 9.20 13.74
C SER A 496 10.18 9.14 12.67
N LYS A 497 11.39 8.79 13.12
CA LYS A 497 12.50 8.54 12.20
C LYS A 497 12.23 7.29 11.34
N THR A 498 12.88 7.22 10.19
CA THR A 498 13.00 5.97 9.45
C THR A 498 13.97 5.02 10.15
N VAL A 499 13.67 3.73 10.09
CA VAL A 499 14.43 2.63 10.67
C VAL A 499 14.52 1.46 9.69
N ILE A 500 15.46 0.57 9.95
CA ILE A 500 15.57 -0.71 9.25
C ILE A 500 14.80 -1.74 10.07
N ASP A 501 13.90 -2.45 9.41
CA ASP A 501 13.13 -3.55 10.01
C ASP A 501 13.29 -4.84 9.19
N THR A 502 12.89 -5.97 9.79
CA THR A 502 12.98 -7.30 9.17
C THR A 502 11.61 -7.76 8.71
N LEU A 503 11.54 -8.30 7.50
CA LEU A 503 10.30 -8.88 6.96
C LEU A 503 9.85 -10.06 7.82
N GLN A 504 8.55 -10.11 8.14
CA GLN A 504 7.96 -11.27 8.82
C GLN A 504 8.12 -12.52 7.95
N ALA A 505 8.33 -13.67 8.61
CA ALA A 505 8.31 -14.96 7.96
C ALA A 505 7.00 -15.13 7.16
N PRO A 506 7.05 -15.59 5.90
CA PRO A 506 5.85 -15.82 5.11
C PRO A 506 4.85 -16.77 5.76
N MET A 507 3.58 -16.35 5.76
CA MET A 507 2.47 -17.23 6.12
C MET A 507 2.33 -18.35 5.09
N ILE A 508 2.04 -19.58 5.52
CA ILE A 508 1.94 -20.74 4.61
C ILE A 508 0.90 -20.55 3.49
N THR A 509 -0.14 -19.76 3.75
CA THR A 509 -1.19 -19.40 2.79
C THR A 509 -0.78 -18.32 1.79
N SER A 510 0.45 -17.81 1.90
CA SER A 510 0.89 -16.64 1.16
C SER A 510 1.62 -17.02 -0.12
N PHE A 511 1.53 -16.13 -1.11
CA PHE A 511 2.31 -16.27 -2.33
C PHE A 511 3.82 -16.29 -2.02
N GLU A 512 4.27 -15.49 -1.06
CA GLU A 512 5.69 -15.38 -0.68
C GLU A 512 6.23 -16.69 -0.11
N PHE A 513 5.44 -17.44 0.66
CA PHE A 513 5.83 -18.77 1.15
C PHE A 513 6.05 -19.72 -0.01
N SER A 514 5.05 -19.82 -0.89
CA SER A 514 5.07 -20.65 -2.10
C SER A 514 6.25 -20.31 -3.03
N ALA A 515 6.54 -19.02 -3.16
CA ALA A 515 7.62 -18.51 -4.01
C ALA A 515 9.02 -18.69 -3.40
N LEU A 516 9.17 -18.70 -2.08
CA LEU A 516 10.46 -18.98 -1.43
C LEU A 516 10.95 -20.42 -1.65
N VAL A 517 10.01 -21.35 -1.79
CA VAL A 517 10.29 -22.78 -2.05
C VAL A 517 10.74 -23.01 -3.50
N ALA A 518 10.31 -22.16 -4.44
CA ALA A 518 10.73 -22.26 -5.83
C ALA A 518 12.25 -22.07 -5.98
N ASP A 519 12.88 -22.75 -6.93
CA ASP A 519 14.33 -22.59 -7.23
C ASP A 519 14.59 -21.42 -8.20
N ASN A 520 14.09 -20.24 -7.83
CA ASN A 520 14.28 -19.01 -8.59
C ASN A 520 14.25 -17.80 -7.64
N SER A 521 15.21 -16.89 -7.77
CA SER A 521 15.34 -15.73 -6.88
C SER A 521 14.61 -14.48 -7.39
N TYR A 522 14.28 -14.41 -8.68
CA TYR A 522 13.59 -13.29 -9.29
C TYR A 522 12.77 -13.74 -10.50
N PHE A 523 11.45 -13.71 -10.41
CA PHE A 523 10.58 -14.20 -11.48
C PHE A 523 9.22 -13.52 -11.54
N TYR A 524 8.58 -13.59 -12.69
CA TYR A 524 7.17 -13.30 -12.88
C TYR A 524 6.33 -14.58 -12.88
N TYR A 525 5.15 -14.54 -12.28
CA TYR A 525 4.18 -15.62 -12.27
C TYR A 525 2.79 -15.10 -12.68
N PRO A 526 2.13 -15.69 -13.70
CA PRO A 526 0.77 -15.31 -14.08
C PRO A 526 -0.22 -15.63 -12.96
N ALA A 527 -1.00 -14.64 -12.50
CA ALA A 527 -1.87 -14.83 -11.34
C ALA A 527 -2.94 -15.91 -11.59
N GLN A 528 -3.41 -16.05 -12.84
CA GLN A 528 -4.41 -17.05 -13.22
C GLN A 528 -3.92 -18.50 -13.08
N LYS A 529 -2.60 -18.73 -12.98
CA LYS A 529 -1.98 -20.04 -12.79
C LYS A 529 -1.78 -20.41 -11.32
N LEU A 530 -2.16 -19.55 -10.37
CA LEU A 530 -2.04 -19.83 -8.94
C LEU A 530 -3.08 -20.88 -8.50
N SER A 531 -2.77 -21.66 -7.47
CA SER A 531 -3.80 -22.42 -6.76
C SER A 531 -4.75 -21.47 -6.01
N ASP A 532 -6.01 -21.84 -5.85
CA ASP A 532 -6.96 -21.11 -4.99
C ASP A 532 -6.64 -21.27 -3.49
N ASP A 533 -5.71 -22.17 -3.14
CA ASP A 533 -5.17 -22.30 -1.79
C ASP A 533 -4.19 -21.18 -1.41
N ILE A 534 -3.62 -20.49 -2.41
CA ILE A 534 -2.80 -19.31 -2.18
C ILE A 534 -3.74 -18.11 -2.02
N SER A 535 -4.09 -17.83 -0.77
CA SER A 535 -5.18 -16.92 -0.40
C SER A 535 -4.71 -15.66 0.33
N SER A 536 -3.40 -15.41 0.38
CA SER A 536 -2.85 -14.22 1.03
C SER A 536 -1.63 -13.65 0.32
N VAL A 537 -1.40 -12.36 0.53
CA VAL A 537 -0.28 -11.64 -0.06
C VAL A 537 0.30 -10.64 0.95
N ARG A 538 1.60 -10.37 0.85
CA ARG A 538 2.26 -9.35 1.68
C ARG A 538 1.88 -7.95 1.21
N ALA A 539 1.58 -7.06 2.15
CA ALA A 539 1.40 -5.62 1.95
C ALA A 539 1.83 -4.84 3.19
N ILE A 540 2.73 -3.87 3.02
CA ILE A 540 3.35 -3.08 4.09
C ILE A 540 3.27 -1.61 3.71
N GLY A 541 2.25 -0.94 4.24
CA GLY A 541 2.15 0.52 4.18
C GLY A 541 3.12 1.20 5.15
N ARG A 542 3.11 2.53 5.12
CA ARG A 542 3.83 3.35 6.12
C ARG A 542 3.24 3.21 7.52
N GLU A 543 4.05 3.51 8.53
CA GLU A 543 3.67 3.48 9.96
C GLU A 543 3.16 2.10 10.43
N ARG A 544 3.62 1.02 9.79
CA ARG A 544 3.19 -0.37 10.04
C ARG A 544 4.34 -1.24 10.58
N LYS A 545 5.27 -0.65 11.34
CA LYS A 545 6.26 -1.42 12.08
C LYS A 545 5.55 -2.29 13.12
N ASN A 546 6.00 -3.54 13.30
CA ASN A 546 5.42 -4.50 14.23
C ASN A 546 3.92 -4.78 14.02
N THR A 547 3.40 -4.63 12.80
CA THR A 547 2.03 -5.03 12.47
C THR A 547 2.03 -6.12 11.41
N ASN A 548 0.91 -6.83 11.32
CA ASN A 548 0.66 -7.89 10.37
C ASN A 548 0.94 -7.46 8.92
N GLN A 549 1.78 -8.23 8.23
CA GLN A 549 2.20 -7.95 6.86
C GLN A 549 1.39 -8.69 5.80
N PHE A 550 0.51 -9.63 6.16
CA PHE A 550 -0.19 -10.50 5.21
C PHE A 550 -1.71 -10.33 5.24
N PHE A 551 -2.33 -10.20 4.07
CA PHE A 551 -3.76 -9.93 3.96
C PHE A 551 -4.43 -11.02 3.13
N PHE A 552 -5.55 -11.54 3.64
CA PHE A 552 -6.39 -12.47 2.89
C PHE A 552 -6.95 -11.80 1.64
N CYS A 553 -6.73 -12.40 0.47
CA CYS A 553 -7.28 -11.93 -0.78
C CYS A 553 -7.21 -12.97 -1.91
N SER A 554 -8.04 -12.78 -2.92
CA SER A 554 -7.93 -13.47 -4.20
C SER A 554 -6.95 -12.74 -5.10
N ILE A 555 -5.70 -13.24 -5.16
CA ILE A 555 -4.66 -12.67 -6.01
C ILE A 555 -5.11 -12.65 -7.48
N LYS A 556 -5.80 -13.70 -7.93
CA LYS A 556 -6.39 -13.85 -9.28
C LYS A 556 -7.35 -12.74 -9.65
N LYS A 557 -8.19 -12.30 -8.71
CA LYS A 557 -9.17 -11.22 -8.93
C LYS A 557 -8.53 -9.83 -8.87
N ARG A 558 -7.42 -9.70 -8.14
CA ARG A 558 -6.78 -8.41 -7.84
C ARG A 558 -5.71 -8.03 -8.84
N PHE A 559 -4.96 -9.01 -9.34
CA PHE A 559 -3.80 -8.82 -10.20
C PHE A 559 -3.85 -9.75 -11.42
N ASN A 560 -3.15 -9.36 -12.47
CA ASN A 560 -2.89 -10.22 -13.62
C ASN A 560 -1.64 -11.08 -13.43
N GLY A 561 -0.66 -10.60 -12.66
CA GLY A 561 0.52 -11.37 -12.33
C GLY A 561 1.23 -10.85 -11.08
N VAL A 562 2.18 -11.64 -10.60
CA VAL A 562 2.97 -11.34 -9.42
C VAL A 562 4.44 -11.46 -9.80
N VAL A 563 5.25 -10.48 -9.42
CA VAL A 563 6.70 -10.51 -9.54
C VAL A 563 7.26 -10.82 -8.16
N PHE A 564 8.04 -11.89 -8.04
CA PHE A 564 8.67 -12.28 -6.79
C PHE A 564 10.15 -11.95 -6.80
N ILE A 565 10.64 -11.37 -5.70
CA ILE A 565 12.06 -11.13 -5.43
C ILE A 565 12.39 -11.80 -4.09
N ARG A 566 13.34 -12.74 -4.09
CA ARG A 566 13.63 -13.56 -2.91
C ARG A 566 14.10 -12.76 -1.72
N ASN A 567 15.04 -11.84 -1.94
CA ASN A 567 15.70 -11.10 -0.88
C ASN A 567 15.45 -9.60 -1.04
N SER A 568 15.15 -8.93 0.07
CA SER A 568 15.00 -7.49 0.18
C SER A 568 16.07 -6.89 1.08
N ASN A 569 16.53 -5.69 0.75
CA ASN A 569 17.31 -4.80 1.59
C ASN A 569 16.58 -3.46 1.78
N GLN A 570 16.98 -2.75 2.82
CA GLN A 570 16.51 -1.38 3.08
C GLN A 570 16.90 -0.43 1.94
N LEU A 571 16.20 0.71 1.85
CA LEU A 571 16.56 1.80 0.95
C LEU A 571 17.94 2.38 1.32
N ASN A 572 18.71 2.82 0.32
CA ASN A 572 20.05 3.36 0.54
C ASN A 572 20.00 4.83 0.96
N ARG A 573 19.22 5.63 0.22
CA ARG A 573 19.19 7.10 0.39
C ARG A 573 17.77 7.59 0.66
N ILE A 574 17.38 7.50 1.92
CA ILE A 574 16.08 7.94 2.43
C ILE A 574 16.24 8.99 3.52
N GLU A 575 15.34 9.96 3.54
CA GLU A 575 15.27 10.97 4.58
C GLU A 575 15.04 10.33 5.97
N LYS A 576 15.80 10.78 6.97
CA LYS A 576 15.72 10.24 8.33
C LYS A 576 14.42 10.67 8.99
N TYR A 577 13.94 11.88 8.73
CA TYR A 577 12.70 12.42 9.29
C TYR A 577 11.78 12.99 8.19
N PRO A 578 11.13 12.14 7.37
CA PRO A 578 10.44 12.58 6.15
C PRO A 578 9.37 13.66 6.40
N PHE A 579 8.59 13.53 7.48
CA PHE A 579 7.55 14.51 7.81
C PHE A 579 8.14 15.89 8.13
N PHE A 580 9.12 15.96 9.04
CA PHE A 580 9.74 17.22 9.44
C PHE A 580 10.51 17.85 8.28
N TYR A 581 11.22 17.04 7.51
CA TYR A 581 11.89 17.48 6.30
C TYR A 581 10.90 18.10 5.32
N THR A 582 9.79 17.42 5.01
CA THR A 582 8.77 17.92 4.07
C THR A 582 8.22 19.26 4.52
N ASN A 583 7.86 19.41 5.80
CA ASN A 583 7.37 20.68 6.32
C ASN A 583 8.42 21.79 6.25
N GLY A 584 9.67 21.51 6.66
CA GLY A 584 10.77 22.47 6.57
C GLY A 584 11.07 22.88 5.13
N PHE A 585 11.09 21.92 4.20
CA PHE A 585 11.26 22.13 2.78
C PHE A 585 10.21 23.09 2.22
N MET A 586 8.92 22.87 2.53
CA MET A 586 7.84 23.75 2.08
C MET A 586 7.98 25.18 2.62
N GLN A 587 8.38 25.34 3.89
CA GLN A 587 8.59 26.66 4.49
C GLN A 587 9.78 27.39 3.83
N ASN A 588 10.91 26.70 3.66
CA ASN A 588 12.10 27.27 3.03
C ASN A 588 11.82 27.68 1.59
N LYS A 589 11.14 26.82 0.82
CA LYS A 589 10.72 27.09 -0.56
C LYS A 589 9.82 28.34 -0.63
N LYS A 590 8.83 28.44 0.27
CA LYS A 590 7.96 29.62 0.38
C LYS A 590 8.73 30.91 0.64
N VAL A 591 9.70 30.90 1.57
CA VAL A 591 10.54 32.06 1.89
C VAL A 591 11.41 32.46 0.69
N GLN A 592 12.04 31.49 0.03
CA GLN A 592 12.88 31.73 -1.14
C GLN A 592 12.07 32.36 -2.29
N GLN A 593 10.89 31.82 -2.58
CA GLN A 593 10.01 32.34 -3.63
C GLN A 593 9.49 33.74 -3.32
N GLN A 594 9.21 34.04 -2.05
CA GLN A 594 8.86 35.40 -1.61
C GLN A 594 10.01 36.40 -1.80
N LYS A 595 11.26 35.96 -1.60
CA LYS A 595 12.44 36.79 -1.85
C LYS A 595 12.60 37.06 -3.35
N ILE A 596 12.54 36.01 -4.18
CA ILE A 596 12.59 36.13 -5.65
C ILE A 596 11.54 37.13 -6.14
N LEU A 597 10.29 37.01 -5.68
CA LEU A 597 9.20 37.89 -6.12
C LEU A 597 9.32 39.34 -5.61
N LYS A 598 10.20 39.64 -4.65
CA LYS A 598 10.54 41.01 -4.24
C LYS A 598 11.67 41.60 -5.09
N GLU A 599 12.53 40.75 -5.64
CA GLU A 599 13.66 41.12 -6.48
C GLU A 599 13.26 41.32 -7.95
N LEU A 600 12.19 40.64 -8.40
CA LEU A 600 11.52 40.79 -9.68
C LEU A 600 10.42 41.87 -9.63
#